data_AF-A0A0F2L4C1-F1
#
_entry.id   AF-A0A0F2L4C1-F1
#
_cell.length_a   1.000
_cell.length_b   1.000
_cell.length_c   1.000
_cell.angle_alpha   90.00
_cell.angle_beta   90.00
_cell.angle_gamma   90.00
#
_symmetry.space_group_name_H-M   'P 1'
#
loop_
_entity.id
_entity.type
_entity.pdbx_description
1 polymer ?
#
loop_
_entity_poly.entity_id
_entity_poly.type
_entity_poly.pdbx_seq_one_letter_code
_entity_poly.pdbx_strand_id
1 'polypeptide(L)'
;MSNRGLGRKIMNWLSMIAWIFRVAKKPTKSNYMVILKLGSLIVAIIGVYSFLFSVAGAYLTSSANFNLPYPLNLIVILTIVIIMIIMLILVILTTRGLGRS
;
A
#
# COMPACT_ATOMS: atom_id res chain seq x y z
N MET A 1 -12.36 -12.57 46.45
CA MET A 1 -12.13 -11.13 46.20
C MET A 1 -12.65 -10.81 44.81
N SER A 2 -13.69 -9.98 44.75
CA SER A 2 -14.80 -10.05 43.79
C SER A 2 -14.58 -9.18 42.53
N ASN A 3 -15.03 -9.68 41.37
CA ASN A 3 -15.09 -9.10 40.01
C ASN A 3 -15.44 -7.61 39.85
N ARG A 4 -15.79 -6.89 40.91
CA ARG A 4 -16.14 -5.46 40.90
C ARG A 4 -14.97 -4.55 40.52
N GLY A 5 -13.73 -4.96 40.78
CA GLY A 5 -12.53 -4.16 40.45
C GLY A 5 -12.21 -4.12 38.95
N LEU A 6 -12.42 -5.23 38.24
CA LEU A 6 -12.17 -5.33 36.79
C LEU A 6 -13.19 -4.55 35.98
N GLY A 7 -14.49 -4.67 36.32
CA GLY A 7 -15.55 -3.93 35.63
C GLY A 7 -15.38 -2.41 35.73
N ARG A 8 -14.99 -1.90 36.91
CA ARG A 8 -14.72 -0.48 37.11
C ARG A 8 -13.50 0.01 36.33
N LYS A 9 -12.48 -0.83 36.18
CA LYS A 9 -11.30 -0.55 35.36
C LYS A 9 -11.68 -0.45 33.87
N ILE A 10 -12.47 -1.39 33.37
CA ILE A 10 -12.96 -1.39 31.98
C ILE A 10 -13.84 -0.17 31.69
N MET A 11 -14.75 0.19 32.60
CA MET A 11 -15.56 1.41 32.47
C MET A 11 -14.70 2.68 32.39
N ASN A 12 -13.65 2.77 33.20
CA ASN A 12 -12.72 3.90 33.14
C ASN A 12 -11.98 3.95 31.79
N TRP A 13 -11.50 2.81 31.28
CA TRP A 13 -10.88 2.73 29.96
C TRP A 13 -11.83 3.14 28.84
N LEU A 14 -13.09 2.68 28.86
CA LEU A 14 -14.10 3.05 27.88
C LEU A 14 -14.42 4.55 27.93
N SER A 15 -14.54 5.12 29.14
CA SER A 15 -14.78 6.56 29.30
C SER A 15 -13.62 7.39 28.76
N MET A 16 -12.37 6.93 28.95
CA MET A 16 -11.17 7.58 28.42
C MET A 16 -11.13 7.51 26.89
N ILE A 17 -11.43 6.35 26.30
CA ILE A 17 -11.53 6.18 24.85
C ILE A 17 -12.62 7.09 24.26
N ALA A 18 -13.80 7.13 24.88
CA ALA A 18 -14.89 8.01 24.46
C ALA A 18 -14.51 9.50 24.55
N TRP A 19 -13.78 9.89 25.59
CA TRP A 19 -13.25 11.24 25.73
C TRP A 19 -12.24 11.58 24.64
N ILE A 20 -11.33 10.65 24.31
CA ILE A 20 -10.38 10.81 23.20
C ILE A 20 -11.14 10.99 21.88
N PHE A 21 -12.15 10.18 21.58
CA PHE A 21 -12.96 10.35 20.37
C PHE A 21 -13.76 11.66 20.34
N ARG A 22 -14.13 12.20 21.50
CA ARG A 22 -14.84 13.48 21.61
C ARG A 22 -13.90 14.68 21.39
N VAL A 23 -12.66 14.60 21.86
CA VAL A 23 -11.65 15.68 21.72
C VAL A 23 -10.89 15.60 20.40
N ALA A 24 -10.77 14.40 19.83
CA ALA A 24 -10.13 14.21 18.54
C ALA A 24 -10.86 14.99 17.44
N LYS A 25 -10.11 15.86 16.76
CA LYS A 25 -10.62 16.64 15.63
C LYS A 25 -10.93 15.69 14.48
N LYS A 26 -12.21 15.53 14.14
CA LYS A 26 -12.63 14.73 12.98
C LYS A 26 -11.96 15.31 11.71
N PRO A 27 -11.39 14.47 10.84
CA PRO A 27 -10.77 14.96 9.62
C PRO A 27 -11.84 15.60 8.73
N THR A 28 -11.51 16.75 8.14
CA THR A 28 -12.34 17.36 7.09
C THR A 28 -12.28 16.48 5.84
N LYS A 29 -13.31 16.54 4.99
CA LYS A 29 -13.34 15.76 3.72
C LYS A 29 -12.06 15.97 2.89
N SER A 30 -11.54 17.20 2.85
CA SER A 30 -10.29 17.54 2.16
C SER A 30 -9.08 16.84 2.78
N ASN A 31 -8.86 16.98 4.09
CA ASN A 31 -7.71 16.36 4.77
C ASN A 31 -7.75 14.83 4.69
N TYR A 32 -8.95 14.24 4.79
CA TYR A 32 -9.13 12.81 4.63
C TYR A 32 -8.75 12.34 3.22
N MET A 33 -9.19 13.08 2.19
CA MET A 33 -8.88 12.77 0.80
C MET A 33 -7.38 12.86 0.52
N VAL A 34 -6.69 13.85 1.09
CA VAL A 34 -5.23 14.01 0.96
C VAL A 34 -4.48 12.83 1.59
N ILE A 35 -4.85 12.46 2.82
CA ILE A 35 -4.24 11.32 3.52
C ILE A 35 -4.50 10.02 2.75
N LEU A 36 -5.71 9.83 2.24
CA LEU A 36 -6.07 8.62 1.49
C LEU A 36 -5.31 8.53 0.17
N LYS A 37 -5.17 9.65 -0.56
CA LYS A 37 -4.38 9.69 -1.80
C LYS A 37 -2.90 9.43 -1.52
N LEU A 38 -2.30 10.07 -0.52
CA LEU A 38 -0.90 9.84 -0.13
C LEU A 38 -0.67 8.41 0.37
N GLY A 39 -1.56 7.88 1.21
CA GLY A 39 -1.52 6.51 1.69
C GLY A 39 -1.62 5.50 0.55
N SER A 40 -2.55 5.71 -0.39
CA SER A 40 -2.70 4.85 -1.57
C SER A 40 -1.47 4.89 -2.49
N LEU A 41 -0.81 6.04 -2.62
CA LEU A 41 0.40 6.19 -3.40
C LEU A 41 1.56 5.40 -2.78
N ILE A 42 1.73 5.49 -1.46
CA ILE A 42 2.76 4.73 -0.73
C ILE A 42 2.50 3.22 -0.87
N VAL A 43 1.27 2.77 -0.66
CA VAL A 43 0.89 1.36 -0.82
C VAL A 43 1.13 0.88 -2.26
N ALA A 44 0.82 1.70 -3.27
CA ALA A 44 1.08 1.36 -4.66
C ALA A 44 2.58 1.24 -4.96
N ILE A 45 3.41 2.17 -4.47
CA ILE A 45 4.87 2.12 -4.64
C ILE A 45 5.44 0.85 -4.00
N ILE A 46 5.05 0.56 -2.75
CA ILE A 46 5.51 -0.65 -2.05
C ILE A 46 5.02 -1.90 -2.77
N GLY A 47 3.76 -1.93 -3.20
CA GLY A 47 3.18 -3.06 -3.94
C GLY A 47 3.90 -3.32 -5.26
N VAL A 48 4.23 -2.27 -6.03
CA VAL A 48 5.02 -2.39 -7.26
C VAL A 48 6.44 -2.88 -6.93
N TYR A 49 7.09 -2.34 -5.90
CA TYR A 49 8.41 -2.82 -5.49
C TYR A 49 8.39 -4.29 -5.06
N SER A 50 7.44 -4.70 -4.24
CA SER A 50 7.27 -6.09 -3.81
C SER A 50 6.95 -7.01 -4.99
N PHE A 51 6.14 -6.56 -5.94
CA PHE A 51 5.86 -7.31 -7.16
C PHE A 51 7.12 -7.47 -8.01
N LEU A 52 7.88 -6.40 -8.23
CA LEU A 52 9.14 -6.46 -8.97
C LEU A 52 10.17 -7.36 -8.28
N PHE A 53 10.27 -7.30 -6.96
CA PHE A 53 11.20 -8.14 -6.21
C PHE A 53 10.75 -9.60 -6.17
N SER A 54 9.44 -9.86 -6.11
CA SER A 54 8.87 -11.21 -6.19
C SER A 54 9.04 -11.81 -7.57
N VAL A 55 8.80 -11.03 -8.62
CA VAL A 55 8.98 -11.44 -10.01
C VAL A 55 10.47 -11.64 -10.29
N ALA A 56 11.34 -10.67 -9.97
CA ALA A 56 12.78 -10.81 -10.10
C ALA A 56 13.32 -11.97 -9.26
N GLY A 57 12.81 -12.17 -8.04
CA GLY A 57 13.12 -13.30 -7.18
C GLY A 57 12.69 -14.62 -7.78
N ALA A 58 11.47 -14.72 -8.30
CA ALA A 58 10.98 -15.89 -9.03
C ALA A 58 11.81 -16.14 -10.28
N TYR A 59 12.19 -15.10 -11.03
CA TYR A 59 13.09 -15.21 -12.17
C TYR A 59 14.46 -15.70 -11.72
N LEU A 60 15.11 -15.09 -10.74
CA LEU A 60 16.46 -15.47 -10.29
C LEU A 60 16.49 -16.87 -9.66
N THR A 61 15.48 -17.25 -8.88
CA THR A 61 15.37 -18.57 -8.25
C THR A 61 14.96 -19.66 -9.23
N SER A 62 14.14 -19.35 -10.24
CA SER A 62 13.79 -20.27 -11.33
C SER A 62 14.86 -20.27 -12.45
N SER A 63 15.72 -19.25 -12.51
CA SER A 63 16.84 -19.10 -13.48
C SER A 63 18.15 -19.71 -13.00
N ALA A 64 18.10 -20.61 -12.02
CA ALA A 64 19.17 -21.61 -11.94
C ALA A 64 19.23 -22.47 -13.22
N ASN A 65 18.20 -22.47 -14.09
CA ASN A 65 18.23 -23.12 -15.41
C ASN A 65 17.25 -22.51 -16.46
N PHE A 66 17.22 -21.19 -16.66
CA PHE A 66 16.48 -20.61 -17.82
C PHE A 66 17.33 -20.69 -19.10
N ASN A 67 17.46 -21.89 -19.67
CA ASN A 67 18.03 -22.10 -21.00
C ASN A 67 16.94 -21.90 -22.08
N LEU A 68 16.17 -20.80 -22.01
CA LEU A 68 15.21 -20.45 -23.05
C LEU A 68 15.98 -19.96 -24.28
N PRO A 69 15.84 -20.61 -25.45
CA PRO A 69 16.55 -20.20 -26.64
C PRO A 69 16.13 -18.79 -27.05
N TYR A 70 17.11 -18.01 -27.49
CA TYR A 70 16.85 -16.75 -28.17
C TYR A 70 15.88 -17.00 -29.34
N PRO A 71 14.81 -16.21 -29.53
CA PRO A 71 14.56 -14.88 -28.94
C PRO A 71 13.55 -14.85 -27.77
N LEU A 72 13.14 -16.00 -27.22
CA LEU A 72 12.05 -16.07 -26.23
C LEU A 72 12.37 -15.33 -24.93
N ASN A 73 13.63 -15.38 -24.51
CA ASN A 73 14.13 -14.61 -23.36
C ASN A 73 13.95 -13.09 -23.54
N LEU A 74 14.17 -12.57 -24.75
CA LEU A 74 14.04 -11.16 -25.08
C LEU A 74 12.58 -10.70 -25.01
N ILE A 75 11.66 -11.53 -25.49
CA ILE A 75 10.21 -11.26 -25.44
C ILE A 75 9.73 -11.13 -23.99
N VAL A 76 10.18 -12.04 -23.12
CA VAL A 76 9.80 -12.02 -21.70
C VAL A 76 10.31 -10.75 -21.02
N ILE A 77 11.58 -10.38 -21.24
CA ILE A 77 12.15 -9.14 -20.70
C ILE A 77 11.39 -7.92 -21.21
N LEU A 78 11.11 -7.87 -22.52
CA LEU A 78 10.40 -6.76 -23.14
C LEU A 78 8.98 -6.60 -22.57
N THR A 79 8.29 -7.72 -22.33
CA THR A 79 6.95 -7.73 -21.75
C THR A 79 6.94 -7.18 -20.34
N ILE A 80 7.93 -7.55 -19.50
CA ILE A 80 8.08 -7.01 -18.14
C ILE A 80 8.30 -5.49 -18.20
N VAL A 81 9.16 -5.02 -19.10
CA VAL A 81 9.45 -3.59 -19.28
C VAL A 81 8.18 -2.81 -19.68
N ILE A 82 7.38 -3.35 -20.61
CA ILE A 82 6.11 -2.73 -21.03
C ILE A 82 5.12 -2.63 -19.85
N ILE A 83 4.97 -3.70 -19.07
CA ILE A 83 4.09 -3.70 -17.89
C ILE A 83 4.54 -2.63 -16.88
N MET A 84 5.85 -2.47 -16.66
CA MET A 84 6.35 -1.41 -15.79
C MET A 84 6.03 -0.01 -16.31
N ILE A 85 6.19 0.24 -17.61
CA ILE A 85 5.88 1.54 -18.22
C ILE A 85 4.39 1.86 -18.06
N ILE A 86 3.50 0.89 -18.31
CA ILE A 86 2.05 1.06 -18.14
C ILE A 86 1.71 1.38 -16.67
N MET A 87 2.28 0.63 -15.72
CA MET A 87 2.08 0.89 -14.29
C MET A 87 2.54 2.29 -13.88
N LEU A 88 3.70 2.74 -14.37
CA LEU A 88 4.22 4.08 -14.11
C LEU A 88 3.28 5.16 -14.65
N ILE A 89 2.78 4.99 -15.88
CA ILE A 89 1.82 5.91 -16.50
C ILE A 89 0.53 5.98 -15.69
N LEU A 90 0.00 4.84 -15.23
CA LEU A 90 -1.20 4.79 -14.38
C LEU A 90 -0.99 5.54 -13.06
N VAL A 91 0.17 5.37 -12.41
CA VAL A 91 0.53 6.13 -11.20
C VAL A 91 0.61 7.63 -11.49
N ILE A 92 1.21 8.02 -12.61
CA ILE A 92 1.29 9.44 -13.00
C ILE A 92 -0.11 10.02 -13.30
N LEU A 93 -0.96 9.30 -14.00
CA LEU A 93 -2.32 9.76 -14.33
C LEU A 93 -3.19 9.87 -13.07
N THR A 94 -3.11 8.91 -12.15
CA THR A 94 -3.84 8.94 -10.88
C THR A 94 -3.35 10.05 -9.95
N THR A 95 -2.06 10.40 -10.00
CA THR A 95 -1.49 11.50 -9.21
C THR A 95 -1.67 12.89 -9.84
N ARG A 96 -1.83 13.00 -11.16
CA ARG A 96 -2.07 14.28 -11.87
C ARG A 96 -3.31 15.07 -11.39
N GLY A 97 -4.30 14.40 -10.79
CA GLY A 97 -5.46 15.04 -10.18
C GLY A 97 -5.24 15.67 -8.80
N LEU A 98 -4.02 15.59 -8.23
CA LEU A 98 -3.70 16.12 -6.89
C LEU A 98 -3.36 17.62 -6.89
N GLY A 99 -2.88 18.19 -8.00
CA GLY A 99 -2.41 19.59 -8.07
C GLY A 99 -3.47 20.63 -8.48
N ARG A 100 -4.75 20.25 -8.56
CA ARG A 100 -5.86 21.11 -9.00
C ARG A 100 -6.87 21.47 -7.91
N SER A 101 -6.51 21.31 -6.63
CA SER A 101 -7.29 21.80 -5.49
C SER A 101 -6.52 22.85 -4.71
#